data_AF-A0A381F8L1-F1
#
_entry.id   AF-A0A381F8L1-F1
#
_cell.length_a   1.000
_cell.length_b   1.000
_cell.length_c   1.000
_cell.angle_alpha   90.00
_cell.angle_beta   90.00
_cell.angle_gamma   90.00
#
_symmetry.space_group_name_H-M   'P 1'
#
loop_
_entity.id
_entity.type
_entity.pdbx_description
1 polymer ?
#
loop_
_entity_poly.entity_id
_entity_poly.type
_entity_poly.pdbx_seq_one_letter_code
_entity_poly.pdbx_strand_id
1 'polypeptide(L)'
;MTSQIRRSFASIGYNISEGIGRNSDKEFANFINIALGSSNEAENQLILAKDLEYINESDYRDLFEELTILKKKLVSLWNKLRQN
;
A
#
# COMPACT_ATOMS: atom_id res chain seq x y z
N MET A 1 2.37 14.32 10.96
CA MET A 1 1.90 13.73 9.68
C MET A 1 2.98 13.01 8.91
N THR A 2 4.15 13.62 8.66
CA THR A 2 5.26 13.02 7.89
C THR A 2 5.76 11.67 8.43
N SER A 3 5.75 11.48 9.75
CA SER A 3 6.09 10.18 10.37
C SER A 3 5.05 9.09 10.06
N GLN A 4 3.77 9.45 10.01
CA GLN A 4 2.68 8.50 9.70
C GLN A 4 2.67 8.12 8.22
N ILE A 5 2.93 9.07 7.31
CA ILE A 5 3.13 8.82 5.87
C ILE A 5 4.29 7.87 5.63
N ARG A 6 5.46 8.16 6.20
CA ARG A 6 6.62 7.27 6.03
C ARG A 6 6.35 5.86 6.57
N ARG A 7 5.61 5.74 7.68
CA ARG A 7 5.23 4.44 8.24
C ARG A 7 4.25 3.67 7.36
N SER A 8 3.19 4.30 6.84
CA SER A 8 2.20 3.63 5.99
C SER A 8 2.85 3.10 4.70
N PHE A 9 3.63 3.93 4.00
CA PHE A 9 4.34 3.53 2.78
C PHE A 9 5.38 2.44 3.05
N ALA A 10 6.19 2.56 4.11
CA ALA A 10 7.17 1.52 4.45
C ALA A 10 6.49 0.19 4.83
N SER A 11 5.37 0.24 5.55
CA SER A 11 4.59 -0.94 5.93
C SER A 11 4.10 -1.75 4.73
N ILE A 12 3.74 -1.10 3.62
CA ILE A 12 3.36 -1.81 2.37
C ILE A 12 4.52 -2.69 1.90
N GLY A 13 5.73 -2.12 1.78
CA GLY A 13 6.92 -2.85 1.35
C GLY A 13 7.34 -3.94 2.33
N TYR A 14 7.32 -3.64 3.63
CA TYR A 14 7.67 -4.61 4.67
C TYR A 14 6.76 -5.83 4.66
N ASN A 15 5.43 -5.62 4.57
CA ASN A 15 4.50 -6.75 4.52
C ASN A 15 4.64 -7.58 3.24
N ILE A 16 4.89 -6.97 2.08
CA ILE A 16 5.17 -7.73 0.84
C ILE A 16 6.43 -8.58 1.01
N SER A 17 7.52 -7.98 1.50
CA SER A 17 8.81 -8.66 1.67
C SER A 17 8.78 -9.73 2.77
N GLU A 18 7.98 -9.54 3.80
CA GLU A 18 7.82 -10.54 4.86
C GLU A 18 6.93 -11.69 4.39
N GLY A 19 5.88 -11.38 3.64
CA GLY A 19 4.94 -12.35 3.10
C GLY A 19 5.56 -13.33 2.11
N ILE A 20 6.44 -12.85 1.22
CA ILE A 20 7.14 -13.72 0.25
C ILE A 20 8.08 -14.71 0.93
N GLY A 21 8.52 -14.44 2.16
CA GLY A 21 9.36 -15.34 2.96
C GLY A 21 8.57 -16.40 3.73
N ARG A 22 7.25 -16.47 3.58
CA ARG A 22 6.40 -17.45 4.28
C ARG A 22 6.30 -18.78 3.52
N ASN A 23 5.88 -19.82 4.23
CA ASN A 23 5.92 -21.20 3.74
C ASN A 23 4.66 -21.61 2.94
N SER A 24 3.67 -20.74 2.83
CA SER A 24 2.42 -21.03 2.13
C SER A 24 1.80 -19.80 1.49
N ASP A 25 1.06 -20.02 0.39
CA ASP A 25 0.30 -18.98 -0.29
C ASP A 25 -0.77 -18.36 0.62
N LYS A 26 -1.35 -19.15 1.54
CA LYS A 26 -2.30 -18.68 2.55
C LYS A 26 -1.66 -17.65 3.50
N GLU A 27 -0.44 -17.93 3.99
CA GLU A 27 0.27 -16.97 4.83
C GLU A 27 0.67 -15.74 4.02
N PHE A 28 1.18 -15.91 2.80
CA PHE A 28 1.51 -14.78 1.94
C PHE A 28 0.28 -13.90 1.66
N ALA A 29 -0.88 -14.49 1.40
CA ALA A 29 -2.13 -13.77 1.21
C ALA A 29 -2.51 -12.91 2.44
N ASN A 30 -2.24 -13.37 3.66
CA ASN A 30 -2.48 -12.56 4.87
C ASN A 30 -1.58 -11.32 4.89
N PHE A 31 -0.30 -11.47 4.55
CA PHE A 31 0.63 -10.34 4.47
C PHE A 31 0.25 -9.35 3.36
N ILE A 32 -0.16 -9.83 2.18
CA ILE A 32 -0.66 -8.95 1.11
C ILE A 32 -1.95 -8.22 1.55
N ASN A 33 -2.82 -8.87 2.33
CA ASN A 33 -3.99 -8.22 2.90
C ASN A 33 -3.62 -7.07 3.86
N ILE A 34 -2.57 -7.26 4.68
CA ILE A 34 -2.05 -6.20 5.54
C ILE A 34 -1.44 -5.06 4.70
N ALA A 35 -0.68 -5.39 3.66
CA ALA A 35 -0.14 -4.40 2.72
C ALA A 35 -1.24 -3.58 2.04
N LEU A 36 -2.38 -4.21 1.68
CA LEU A 36 -3.57 -3.51 1.18
C LEU A 36 -4.15 -2.56 2.24
N GLY A 37 -4.23 -2.97 3.50
CA GLY A 37 -4.62 -2.08 4.61
C GLY A 37 -3.72 -0.85 4.71
N SER A 38 -2.40 -1.04 4.73
CA SER A 38 -1.43 0.06 4.77
C SER A 38 -1.51 0.97 3.53
N SER A 39 -1.85 0.42 2.36
CA SER A 39 -2.06 1.22 1.14
C SER A 39 -3.27 2.16 1.22
N ASN A 40 -4.35 1.74 1.91
CA ASN A 40 -5.51 2.61 2.14
C ASN A 40 -5.17 3.73 3.14
N GLU A 41 -4.36 3.44 4.16
CA GLU A 41 -3.87 4.47 5.08
C GLU A 41 -2.98 5.49 4.38
N ALA A 42 -2.07 5.03 3.51
CA ALA A 42 -1.22 5.90 2.69
C ALA A 42 -2.05 6.80 1.78
N GLU A 43 -3.10 6.27 1.16
CA GLU A 43 -4.02 7.03 0.29
C GLU A 43 -4.71 8.16 1.06
N ASN A 44 -5.30 7.86 2.22
CA ASN A 44 -5.93 8.87 3.06
C ASN A 44 -4.94 9.95 3.50
N GLN A 45 -3.68 9.58 3.77
CA GLN A 45 -2.67 10.55 4.15
C GLN A 45 -2.18 11.41 2.98
N LEU A 46 -2.18 10.90 1.75
CA LEU A 46 -1.92 11.71 0.54
C LEU A 46 -3.05 12.72 0.32
N ILE A 47 -4.30 12.31 0.47
CA ILE A 47 -5.46 13.21 0.39
C ILE A 47 -5.33 14.31 1.45
N LEU A 48 -5.06 13.95 2.71
CA LEU A 48 -4.88 14.92 3.77
C LEU A 48 -3.66 15.84 3.53
N ALA A 49 -2.56 15.32 2.98
CA ALA A 49 -1.39 16.13 2.65
C ALA A 49 -1.69 17.18 1.59
N LYS A 50 -2.51 16.82 0.60
CA LYS A 50 -3.02 17.77 -0.41
C LYS A 50 -3.95 18.80 0.23
N ASP A 51 -4.92 18.38 1.01
CA ASP A 51 -5.91 19.27 1.63
C ASP A 51 -5.27 20.31 2.58
N LEU A 52 -4.15 19.94 3.20
CA LEU A 52 -3.34 20.83 4.04
C LEU A 52 -2.27 21.61 3.25
N GLU A 53 -2.28 21.53 1.93
CA GLU A 53 -1.35 22.21 1.02
C GLU A 53 0.13 21.88 1.27
N TYR A 54 0.44 20.70 1.81
CA TYR A 54 1.83 20.25 2.03
C TYR A 54 2.48 19.69 0.78
N ILE A 55 1.67 19.29 -0.20
CA ILE A 55 2.08 18.89 -1.54
C ILE A 55 1.22 19.63 -2.55
N ASN A 56 1.80 19.93 -3.71
CA ASN A 56 1.04 20.57 -4.80
C ASN A 56 0.17 19.54 -5.54
N GLU A 57 -0.73 20.02 -6.39
CA GLU A 57 -1.65 19.17 -7.15
C GLU A 57 -0.92 18.19 -8.09
N SER A 58 0.20 18.59 -8.71
CA SER A 58 0.96 17.68 -9.58
C SER A 58 1.56 16.52 -8.79
N ASP A 59 2.23 16.80 -7.68
CA ASP A 59 2.85 15.79 -6.82
C ASP A 59 1.77 14.85 -6.26
N TYR A 60 0.63 15.39 -5.84
CA TYR A 60 -0.50 14.57 -5.39
C TYR A 60 -0.99 13.62 -6.48
N ARG A 61 -1.21 14.12 -7.71
CA ARG A 61 -1.71 13.28 -8.82
C ARG A 61 -0.74 12.15 -9.14
N ASP A 62 0.55 12.46 -9.24
CA ASP A 62 1.58 11.49 -9.58
C ASP A 62 1.67 10.39 -8.50
N LEU A 63 1.73 10.80 -7.22
CA LEU A 63 1.78 9.86 -6.09
C LEU A 63 0.50 9.03 -5.96
N PHE A 64 -0.67 9.63 -6.18
CA PHE A 64 -1.95 8.96 -6.10
C PHE A 64 -2.13 7.94 -7.23
N GLU A 65 -1.67 8.26 -8.44
CA GLU A 65 -1.66 7.32 -9.57
C GLU A 65 -0.75 6.13 -9.29
N GLU A 66 0.48 6.35 -8.83
CA GLU A 66 1.41 5.29 -8.47
C GLU A 66 0.84 4.36 -7.38
N LEU A 67 0.26 4.94 -6.33
CA LEU A 67 -0.37 4.18 -5.26
C LEU A 67 -1.57 3.38 -5.78
N THR A 68 -2.38 3.96 -6.67
CA THR A 68 -3.52 3.27 -7.30
C THR A 68 -3.07 2.06 -8.12
N ILE A 69 -1.98 2.20 -8.90
CA ILE A 69 -1.39 1.11 -9.67
C ILE A 69 -0.89 0.01 -8.72
N LEU A 70 -0.19 0.38 -7.64
CA LEU A 70 0.29 -0.56 -6.63
C LEU A 70 -0.86 -1.35 -5.99
N LYS A 71 -1.95 -0.67 -5.60
CA LYS A 71 -3.16 -1.31 -5.03
C LYS A 71 -3.75 -2.35 -5.99
N LYS A 72 -3.89 -2.02 -7.27
CA LYS A 72 -4.38 -2.96 -8.29
C LYS A 72 -3.52 -4.21 -8.39
N LYS A 73 -2.18 -4.05 -8.35
CA LYS A 73 -1.23 -5.17 -8.35
C LYS A 73 -1.38 -6.04 -7.10
N LEU A 74 -1.52 -5.41 -5.92
CA LEU A 74 -1.71 -6.13 -4.66
C LEU A 74 -3.02 -6.92 -4.63
N VAL A 75 -4.14 -6.33 -5.09
CA VAL A 75 -5.42 -7.04 -5.20
C VAL A 75 -5.32 -8.23 -6.15
N SER A 76 -4.69 -8.06 -7.31
CA SER A 76 -4.47 -9.15 -8.27
C SER A 76 -3.66 -10.30 -7.66
N LEU A 77 -2.55 -9.98 -6.98
CA LEU A 77 -1.71 -10.96 -6.30
C LEU A 77 -2.47 -11.67 -5.18
N TRP A 78 -3.19 -10.92 -4.34
CA TRP A 78 -3.98 -11.47 -3.23
C TRP A 78 -5.04 -12.46 -3.72
N ASN A 79 -5.76 -12.11 -4.78
CA ASN A 79 -6.76 -13.01 -5.38
C ASN A 79 -6.13 -14.30 -5.90
N LYS A 80 -4.95 -14.21 -6.54
CA LYS A 80 -4.21 -15.37 -7.03
C LYS A 80 -3.79 -16.31 -5.90
N LEU A 81 -3.24 -15.77 -4.82
CA LEU A 81 -2.76 -16.54 -3.66
C LEU A 81 -3.89 -17.25 -2.89
N ARG A 82 -5.13 -16.76 -2.99
CA ARG A 82 -6.31 -17.36 -2.34
C ARG A 82 -6.98 -18.47 -3.16
N GLN A 83 -6.61 -18.61 -4.43
CA GLN A 83 -7.15 -19.64 -5.33
C GLN A 83 -6.31 -20.92 -5.32
N ASN A 84 -5.09 -20.85 -4.77
CA ASN A 84 -4.21 -21.98 -4.49
C ASN A 84 -4.48 -22.57 -3.09
#